data_AF-A0A4V1TAK8-F1
#
_entry.id   AF-A0A4V1TAK8-F1
#
_cell.length_a   1.000
_cell.length_b   1.000
_cell.length_c   1.000
_cell.angle_alpha   90.00
_cell.angle_beta   90.00
_cell.angle_gamma   90.00
#
_symmetry.space_group_name_H-M   'P 1'
#
loop_
_entity.id
_entity.type
_entity.pdbx_description
1 polymer ?
#
loop_
_entity_poly.entity_id
_entity_poly.type
_entity_poly.pdbx_seq_one_letter_code
_entity_poly.pdbx_strand_id
1 'polypeptide(L)'
;MTEPDPIALYLARVESLLAADDRLTPLAAGILAAAELGIASDSLGFARALGVSHALVLREIDALEQDFGLIRVLNRNPRTQRTLYALSVTVQPGDSTNTHD
;
A
#
# COMPACT_ATOMS: atom_id res chain seq x y z
N MET A 1 12.32 25.45 12.77
CA MET A 1 12.29 24.04 12.36
C MET A 1 11.09 23.91 11.44
N THR A 2 11.30 23.92 10.13
CA THR A 2 10.18 23.82 9.16
C THR A 2 9.84 22.34 9.05
N GLU A 3 8.61 21.98 9.42
CA GLU A 3 8.09 20.64 9.18
C GLU A 3 8.10 20.38 7.66
N PRO A 4 8.56 19.20 7.20
CA PRO A 4 8.60 18.91 5.77
C PRO A 4 7.20 19.03 5.17
N ASP A 5 7.12 19.60 3.96
CA ASP A 5 5.88 19.69 3.22
C ASP A 5 5.26 18.28 3.07
N PRO A 6 4.01 18.05 3.50
CA PRO A 6 3.35 16.75 3.40
C PRO A 6 3.37 16.17 1.98
N ILE A 7 3.29 17.02 0.95
CA ILE A 7 3.36 16.57 -0.45
C ILE A 7 4.76 16.06 -0.78
N ALA A 8 5.80 16.82 -0.39
CA ALA A 8 7.19 16.40 -0.58
C ALA A 8 7.49 15.09 0.17
N LEU A 9 6.94 14.92 1.38
CA LEU A 9 7.09 13.69 2.15
C LEU A 9 6.42 12.50 1.43
N TYR A 10 5.22 12.69 0.89
CA TYR A 10 4.53 11.67 0.11
C TYR A 10 5.35 11.26 -1.13
N LEU A 11 5.80 12.22 -1.94
CA LEU A 11 6.55 11.96 -3.16
C LEU A 11 7.90 11.27 -2.86
N ALA A 12 8.64 11.75 -1.86
CA ALA A 12 9.89 11.12 -1.43
C ALA A 12 9.66 9.68 -0.98
N ARG A 13 8.51 9.38 -0.34
CA ARG A 13 8.18 8.02 0.06
C ARG A 13 7.85 7.13 -1.13
N VAL A 14 7.10 7.64 -2.11
CA VAL A 14 6.83 6.92 -3.37
C VAL A 14 8.12 6.59 -4.09
N GLU A 15 9.04 7.55 -4.23
CA GLU A 15 10.36 7.34 -4.85
C GLU A 15 11.17 6.28 -4.12
N SER A 16 11.20 6.34 -2.78
CA SER A 16 11.89 5.34 -1.96
C SER A 16 11.33 3.93 -2.14
N LEU A 17 10.02 3.77 -2.31
CA LEU A 17 9.38 2.47 -2.55
C LEU A 17 9.71 1.93 -3.94
N LEU A 18 9.65 2.78 -4.97
CA LEU A 18 10.01 2.41 -6.35
C LEU A 18 11.50 2.05 -6.48
N ALA A 19 12.37 2.70 -5.71
CA ALA A 19 13.78 2.36 -5.66
C ALA A 19 14.05 1.03 -4.93
N ALA A 20 13.15 0.62 -4.04
CA ALA A 20 13.28 -0.61 -3.26
C ALA A 20 12.75 -1.86 -3.99
N ASP A 21 11.70 -1.71 -4.81
CA ASP A 21 11.14 -2.79 -5.63
C ASP A 21 10.67 -2.24 -6.98
N ASP A 22 11.40 -2.56 -8.04
CA ASP A 22 11.16 -2.09 -9.41
C ASP A 22 9.92 -2.71 -10.06
N ARG A 23 9.34 -3.75 -9.46
CA ARG A 23 8.09 -4.36 -9.89
C ARG A 23 6.88 -3.54 -9.45
N LEU A 24 7.04 -2.63 -8.49
CA LEU A 24 5.96 -1.75 -8.05
C LEU A 24 5.65 -0.72 -9.13
N THR A 25 4.36 -0.55 -9.41
CA THR A 25 3.91 0.58 -10.21
C THR A 25 3.96 1.87 -9.37
N PRO A 26 4.06 3.06 -9.98
CA PRO A 26 3.93 4.32 -9.26
C PRO A 26 2.61 4.43 -8.47
N LEU A 27 1.54 3.82 -8.96
CA LEU A 27 0.24 3.82 -8.29
C LEU A 27 0.24 2.89 -7.06
N ALA A 28 0.81 1.70 -7.17
CA ALA A 28 0.98 0.77 -6.05
C ALA A 28 1.87 1.37 -4.94
N ALA A 29 3.01 1.96 -5.31
CA ALA A 29 3.87 2.70 -4.39
C ALA A 29 3.13 3.88 -3.74
N GLY A 30 2.30 4.59 -4.51
CA GLY A 30 1.42 5.64 -4.02
C GLY A 30 0.42 5.17 -2.96
N ILE A 31 -0.20 4.01 -3.15
CA ILE A 31 -1.16 3.40 -2.20
C ILE A 31 -0.46 3.06 -0.88
N LEU A 32 0.73 2.45 -0.95
CA LEU A 32 1.55 2.11 0.21
C LEU A 32 1.99 3.36 0.99
N ALA A 33 2.54 4.36 0.29
CA ALA A 33 2.96 5.62 0.89
C ALA A 33 1.79 6.36 1.57
N ALA A 34 0.62 6.39 0.93
CA ALA A 34 -0.57 7.02 1.51
C ALA A 34 -1.07 6.31 2.76
N ALA A 35 -0.96 4.97 2.82
CA ALA A 35 -1.33 4.21 4.02
C ALA A 35 -0.31 4.41 5.15
N GLU A 36 0.98 4.41 4.83
CA GLU A 36 2.06 4.61 5.81
C GLU A 36 2.01 6.00 6.45
N LEU A 37 1.71 7.02 5.64
CA LEU A 37 1.60 8.41 6.08
C LEU A 37 0.21 8.76 6.65
N GLY A 38 -0.73 7.81 6.70
CA GLY A 38 -2.08 8.04 7.22
C GLY A 38 -2.96 8.95 6.35
N ILE A 39 -2.60 9.15 5.08
CA ILE A 39 -3.37 9.93 4.09
C ILE A 39 -4.64 9.19 3.69
N ALA A 40 -4.55 7.87 3.44
CA ALA A 40 -5.68 7.03 3.09
C ALA A 40 -5.42 5.56 3.43
N SER A 41 -6.43 4.89 3.99
CA SER A 41 -6.42 3.45 4.31
C SER A 41 -7.50 2.66 3.57
N ASP A 42 -8.19 3.31 2.62
CA ASP A 42 -9.19 2.66 1.80
C ASP A 42 -9.19 3.17 0.36
N SER A 43 -9.69 2.31 -0.54
CA SER A 43 -9.63 2.51 -1.99
C SER A 43 -10.29 3.80 -2.47
N LEU A 44 -11.37 4.24 -1.80
CA LEU A 44 -12.13 5.42 -2.22
C LEU A 44 -11.50 6.71 -1.69
N GLY A 45 -11.01 6.67 -0.44
CA GLY A 45 -10.24 7.76 0.15
C GLY A 45 -9.00 8.08 -0.70
N PHE A 46 -8.25 7.05 -1.08
CA PHE A 46 -7.07 7.21 -1.92
C PHE A 46 -7.42 7.75 -3.32
N ALA A 47 -8.42 7.16 -4.00
CA ALA A 47 -8.84 7.60 -5.33
C ALA A 47 -9.23 9.09 -5.36
N ARG A 48 -9.93 9.57 -4.32
CA ARG A 48 -10.32 10.97 -4.18
C ARG A 48 -9.14 11.89 -3.87
N ALA A 49 -8.23 11.48 -2.99
CA ALA A 49 -7.07 12.27 -2.61
C ALA A 49 -6.13 12.53 -3.80
N LEU A 50 -5.94 11.51 -4.65
CA LEU A 50 -5.03 11.58 -5.80
C LEU A 50 -5.73 11.93 -7.13
N GLY A 51 -7.07 12.04 -7.14
CA GLY A 51 -7.83 12.34 -8.35
C GLY A 51 -7.76 11.25 -9.42
N VAL A 52 -7.61 9.99 -9.01
CA VAL A 52 -7.46 8.83 -9.91
C VAL A 52 -8.71 7.95 -9.94
N SER A 53 -8.84 7.10 -10.98
CA SER A 53 -9.96 6.16 -11.10
C SER A 53 -9.94 5.12 -9.99
N HIS A 54 -11.08 4.93 -9.32
CA HIS A 54 -11.25 3.91 -8.27
C HIS A 54 -11.00 2.49 -8.78
N ALA A 55 -11.34 2.18 -10.04
CA ALA A 55 -11.09 0.87 -10.62
C ALA A 55 -9.58 0.54 -10.76
N LEU A 56 -8.75 1.54 -11.06
CA LEU A 56 -7.29 1.35 -11.08
C LEU A 56 -6.75 1.10 -9.67
N VAL A 57 -7.26 1.83 -8.68
CA VAL A 57 -6.89 1.64 -7.28
C VAL A 57 -7.26 0.23 -6.81
N LEU A 58 -8.44 -0.28 -7.18
CA LEU A 58 -8.83 -1.65 -6.83
C LEU A 58 -7.90 -2.70 -7.44
N ARG A 59 -7.51 -2.52 -8.71
CA ARG A 59 -6.56 -3.41 -9.39
C ARG A 59 -5.22 -3.46 -8.64
N GLU A 60 -4.67 -2.30 -8.28
CA GLU A 60 -3.38 -2.26 -7.56
C GLU A 60 -3.50 -2.79 -6.13
N ILE A 61 -4.63 -2.57 -5.45
CA ILE A 61 -4.90 -3.18 -4.14
C ILE A 61 -4.92 -4.71 -4.23
N ASP A 62 -5.56 -5.26 -5.25
CA ASP A 62 -5.60 -6.71 -5.45
C ASP A 62 -4.19 -7.26 -5.75
N ALA A 63 -3.39 -6.58 -6.59
CA ALA A 63 -2.00 -6.97 -6.83
C ALA A 63 -1.13 -6.87 -5.56
N LEU A 64 -1.23 -5.76 -4.81
CA LEU A 64 -0.49 -5.55 -3.57
C LEU A 64 -0.81 -6.60 -2.50
N GLU A 65 -2.05 -7.08 -2.45
CA GLU A 65 -2.47 -8.15 -1.54
C GLU A 65 -1.99 -9.52 -2.02
N GLN A 66 -2.24 -9.87 -3.28
CA GLN A 66 -2.07 -11.24 -3.79
C GLN A 66 -0.66 -11.52 -4.30
N ASP A 67 -0.08 -10.60 -5.07
CA ASP A 67 1.20 -10.79 -5.76
C ASP A 67 2.38 -10.35 -4.89
N PHE A 68 2.21 -9.28 -4.12
CA PHE A 68 3.27 -8.70 -3.29
C PHE A 68 3.15 -9.05 -1.80
N GLY A 69 1.94 -9.31 -1.30
CA GLY A 69 1.69 -9.53 0.12
C GLY A 69 1.99 -8.31 1.01
N LEU A 70 2.12 -7.12 0.43
CA LEU A 70 2.52 -5.88 1.11
C LEU A 70 1.37 -5.20 1.85
N ILE A 71 0.13 -5.57 1.52
CA ILE A 71 -1.06 -5.15 2.26
C ILE A 71 -1.93 -6.35 2.60
N ARG A 72 -2.80 -6.17 3.59
CA ARG A 72 -3.90 -7.08 3.91
C ARG A 72 -5.22 -6.36 3.76
N VAL A 73 -6.16 -6.93 2.99
CA VAL A 73 -7.52 -6.40 2.95
C VAL A 73 -8.26 -6.78 4.23
N LEU A 74 -8.80 -5.76 4.89
CA LEU A 74 -9.54 -5.91 6.14
C LEU A 74 -11.04 -6.06 5.89
N ASN A 75 -11.57 -5.36 4.90
CA ASN A 75 -12.99 -5.38 4.56
C ASN A 75 -13.23 -4.92 3.12
N ARG A 76 -14.24 -5.49 2.46
CA ARG A 76 -14.73 -5.06 1.15
C ARG A 76 -16.23 -4.77 1.24
N ASN A 77 -16.63 -3.55 0.91
CA ASN A 77 -18.04 -3.18 0.87
C ASN A 77 -18.66 -3.64 -0.46
N PRO A 78 -19.64 -4.57 -0.45
CA PRO A 78 -20.19 -5.13 -1.68
C PRO A 78 -21.03 -4.14 -2.49
N ARG A 79 -21.57 -3.09 -1.85
CA ARG A 79 -22.41 -2.08 -2.52
C ARG A 79 -21.60 -0.98 -3.19
N THR A 80 -20.50 -0.57 -2.57
CA THR A 80 -19.69 0.57 -3.03
C THR A 80 -18.31 0.18 -3.55
N GLN A 81 -17.98 -1.12 -3.51
CA GLN A 81 -16.65 -1.65 -3.84
C GLN A 81 -15.51 -0.93 -3.08
N ARG A 82 -15.81 -0.38 -1.90
CA ARG A 82 -14.80 0.26 -1.05
C ARG A 82 -14.02 -0.83 -0.34
N THR A 83 -12.71 -0.82 -0.52
CA THR A 83 -11.80 -1.79 0.12
C THR A 83 -10.99 -1.09 1.19
N LEU A 84 -11.15 -1.53 2.44
CA LEU A 84 -10.31 -1.13 3.57
C LEU A 84 -9.11 -2.07 3.64
N TYR A 85 -7.92 -1.52 3.79
CA TYR A 85 -6.67 -2.29 3.84
C TYR A 85 -5.72 -1.74 4.89
N ALA A 86 -4.77 -2.56 5.32
CA ALA A 86 -3.66 -2.17 6.18
C ALA A 86 -2.35 -2.68 5.60
N LEU A 87 -1.25 -1.99 5.91
CA LEU A 87 0.09 -2.46 5.57
C LEU A 87 0.36 -3.80 6.26
N SER A 88 0.89 -4.74 5.51
CA SER A 88 1.40 -5.98 6.09
C SER A 88 2.68 -5.64 6.84
N VAL A 89 2.67 -5.76 8.18
CA VAL A 89 3.92 -5.93 8.91
C VAL A 89 4.46 -7.28 8.46
N THR A 90 5.56 -7.28 7.72
CA THR A 90 6.31 -8.50 7.44
C THR A 90 6.87 -9.03 8.76
N VAL A 91 6.07 -9.77 9.52
CA VAL A 91 6.62 -10.85 10.33
C VAL A 91 6.90 -11.95 9.33
N GLN A 92 8.15 -12.13 8.93
CA GLN A 92 8.55 -13.38 8.27
C GLN A 92 8.40 -14.51 9.31
N PRO A 93 7.48 -15.47 9.15
CA PRO A 93 7.53 -16.70 9.93
C PRO A 93 8.37 -17.68 9.11
N GLY A 94 9.68 -17.65 9.32
CA GLY A 94 10.62 -18.38 8.47
C GLY A 94 11.96 -18.70 9.10
N ASP A 95 12.10 -18.63 10.43
CA ASP A 95 13.20 -19.31 11.11
C ASP A 95 12.72 -20.74 11.46
N SER A 96 12.62 -21.59 10.44
CA SER A 96 12.49 -23.03 10.61
C SER A 96 13.87 -23.65 10.47
N THR A 97 14.70 -23.53 11.51
CA THR A 97 15.79 -24.49 11.71
C THR A 97 15.18 -25.85 11.98
N ASN A 98 14.95 -26.59 10.91
CA ASN A 98 14.80 -28.03 10.95
C ASN A 98 16.17 -28.63 11.28
N THR A 99 16.42 -28.91 12.56
CA THR A 99 17.40 -29.91 12.96
C THR A 99 16.62 -31.09 13.50
N HIS A 100 16.39 -32.06 12.62
CA HIS A 100 16.35 -33.46 13.03
C HIS A 100 17.77 -33.86 13.43
N ASP A 101 17.98 -34.15 14.71
CA ASP A 101 18.83 -35.25 15.17
C ASP A 101 18.28 -35.73 16.52
#